data_AF-A0AAW5ARF1-F1
#
_entry.id   AF-A0AAW5ARF1-F1
#
_cell.length_a   1.000
_cell.length_b   1.000
_cell.length_c   1.000
_cell.angle_alpha   90.00
_cell.angle_beta   90.00
_cell.angle_gamma   90.00
#
_symmetry.space_group_name_H-M   'P 1'
#
loop_
_entity.id
_entity.type
_entity.pdbx_description
1 polymer ?
#
loop_
_entity_poly.entity_id
_entity_poly.type
_entity_poly.pdbx_seq_one_letter_code
_entity_poly.pdbx_strand_id
1 'polypeptide(L)'
;MRQYKVLVIYIIANGQLEKSFEEELEKYGLERVGEQGIFALPLEEYRTKVQAFKAYLRTYVRKHLDSQDTVLFVESRMNEERTLTTMLQTNLMSEEE
;
A
#
# COMPACT_ATOMS: atom_id res chain seq x y z
N MET A 1 -18.06 7.26 -7.10
CA MET A 1 -17.09 6.20 -6.74
C MET A 1 -15.92 6.85 -6.02
N ARG A 2 -15.42 6.25 -4.95
CA ARG A 2 -14.26 6.78 -4.21
C ARG A 2 -12.99 6.58 -5.05
N GLN A 3 -12.15 7.61 -5.13
CA GLN A 3 -10.88 7.55 -5.84
C GLN A 3 -9.74 7.29 -4.85
N TYR A 4 -8.79 6.45 -5.25
CA TYR A 4 -7.67 6.05 -4.40
C TYR A 4 -6.34 6.49 -5.02
N LYS A 5 -5.48 7.05 -4.16
CA LYS A 5 -4.14 7.47 -4.55
C LYS A 5 -3.17 6.29 -4.58
N VAL A 6 -3.34 5.36 -3.66
CA VAL A 6 -2.50 4.18 -3.50
C VAL A 6 -3.38 2.98 -3.22
N LEU A 7 -3.00 1.82 -3.76
CA LEU A 7 -3.44 0.51 -3.29
C LEU A 7 -2.22 -0.26 -2.74
N VAL A 8 -2.40 -0.90 -1.61
CA VAL A 8 -1.46 -1.87 -1.02
C VAL A 8 -2.14 -3.23 -1.10
N ILE A 9 -1.54 -4.15 -1.85
CA ILE A 9 -2.06 -5.50 -2.05
C ILE A 9 -1.06 -6.47 -1.44
N TYR A 10 -1.51 -7.39 -0.59
CA TYR A 10 -0.62 -8.31 0.09
C TYR A 10 -1.17 -9.73 0.19
N ILE A 11 -0.23 -10.66 0.38
CA ILE A 11 -0.48 -12.04 0.77
C ILE A 11 0.52 -12.33 1.89
N ILE A 12 0.02 -12.50 3.11
CA ILE A 12 0.82 -12.77 4.30
C ILE A 12 0.32 -14.07 4.92
N ALA A 13 1.20 -15.07 5.07
CA ALA A 13 0.78 -16.38 5.55
C ALA A 13 0.48 -16.40 7.06
N ASN A 14 1.21 -15.60 7.82
CA ASN A 14 1.09 -15.54 9.27
C ASN A 14 0.02 -14.51 9.70
N GLY A 15 -1.11 -14.99 10.21
CA GLY A 15 -2.23 -14.12 10.61
C GLY A 15 -1.90 -13.08 11.70
N GLN A 16 -0.90 -13.32 12.55
CA GLN A 16 -0.47 -12.32 13.53
C GLN A 16 0.32 -11.19 12.87
N LEU A 17 1.19 -11.53 11.90
CA LEU A 17 1.94 -10.53 11.12
C LEU A 17 1.00 -9.75 10.20
N GLU A 18 0.03 -10.44 9.59
CA GLU A 18 -1.01 -9.83 8.77
C GLU A 18 -1.75 -8.75 9.58
N LYS A 19 -2.27 -9.10 10.76
CA LYS A 19 -2.98 -8.14 11.62
C LYS A 19 -2.10 -6.94 11.99
N SER A 20 -0.84 -7.18 12.38
CA SER A 20 0.09 -6.10 12.71
C SER A 20 0.43 -5.19 11.52
N PHE A 21 0.49 -5.77 10.32
CA PHE A 21 0.70 -5.02 9.08
C PHE A 21 -0.51 -4.15 8.74
N GLU A 22 -1.72 -4.70 8.86
CA GLU A 22 -2.97 -3.96 8.63
C GLU A 22 -3.13 -2.78 9.60
N GLU A 23 -2.88 -3.01 10.89
CA GLU A 23 -2.87 -1.95 11.91
C GLU A 23 -1.85 -0.85 11.58
N GLU A 24 -0.72 -1.21 10.95
CA GLU A 24 0.26 -0.24 10.48
C GLU A 24 -0.28 0.59 9.31
N LEU A 25 -0.95 -0.02 8.34
CA LEU A 25 -1.56 0.70 7.21
C LEU A 25 -2.64 1.68 7.68
N GLU A 26 -3.47 1.29 8.64
CA GLU A 26 -4.53 2.13 9.21
C GLU A 26 -3.98 3.41 9.85
N LYS A 27 -2.82 3.34 10.54
CA LYS A 27 -2.15 4.52 11.12
C LYS A 27 -1.79 5.57 10.08
N TYR A 28 -1.56 5.16 8.84
CA TYR A 28 -1.25 6.05 7.71
C TYR A 28 -2.48 6.43 6.87
N GLY A 29 -3.69 6.18 7.39
CA GLY A 29 -4.94 6.60 6.76
C GLY A 29 -5.38 5.71 5.60
N LEU A 30 -4.79 4.52 5.46
CA LEU A 30 -5.30 3.53 4.52
C LEU A 30 -6.53 2.85 5.11
N GLU A 31 -7.50 2.54 4.27
CA GLU A 31 -8.71 1.81 4.61
C GLU A 31 -8.74 0.47 3.89
N ARG A 32 -9.29 -0.56 4.54
CA ARG A 32 -9.53 -1.85 3.88
C ARG A 32 -10.54 -1.69 2.77
N VAL A 33 -10.28 -2.32 1.63
CA VAL A 33 -11.20 -2.37 0.49
C VAL A 33 -11.60 -3.82 0.20
N GLY A 34 -12.81 -4.18 0.60
CA GLY A 34 -13.35 -5.54 0.44
C GLY A 34 -12.83 -6.50 1.51
N GLU A 35 -12.96 -7.80 1.22
CA GLU A 35 -12.56 -8.89 2.14
C GLU A 35 -11.14 -9.40 1.91
N GLN A 36 -10.52 -9.01 0.79
CA GLN A 36 -9.19 -9.46 0.40
C GLN A 36 -8.12 -8.56 1.02
N GLY A 37 -6.85 -9.01 0.97
CA GLY A 37 -5.68 -8.28 1.45
C GLY A 37 -5.35 -7.03 0.64
N ILE A 38 -6.29 -6.07 0.62
CA ILE A 38 -6.25 -4.84 -0.15
C ILE A 38 -6.59 -3.68 0.79
N PHE A 39 -5.64 -2.77 0.90
CA PHE A 39 -5.81 -1.49 1.58
C PHE A 39 -5.60 -0.36 0.59
N ALA A 40 -6.33 0.73 0.78
CA ALA A 40 -6.28 1.85 -0.14
C ALA A 40 -6.12 3.17 0.60
N LEU A 41 -5.24 4.03 0.09
CA LEU A 41 -5.14 5.41 0.55
C LEU A 41 -6.12 6.27 -0.25
N PRO A 42 -7.16 6.87 0.36
CA PRO A 42 -8.07 7.76 -0.35
C PRO A 42 -7.33 8.93 -1.01
N LEU A 43 -7.80 9.39 -2.18
CA LEU A 43 -7.20 10.53 -2.87
C LEU A 43 -7.25 11.83 -2.05
N GLU A 44 -8.26 11.95 -1.20
CA GLU A 44 -8.49 13.10 -0.32
C GLU A 44 -7.68 13.04 0.98
N GLU A 45 -6.90 11.97 1.21
CA GLU A 45 -6.01 11.89 2.37
C GLU A 45 -4.73 12.69 2.12
N TYR A 46 -4.63 13.86 2.77
CA TYR A 46 -3.52 14.79 2.60
C TYR A 46 -2.39 14.62 3.63
N ARG A 47 -2.61 13.84 4.70
CA ARG A 47 -1.62 13.63 5.78
C ARG A 47 -0.46 12.75 5.31
N THR A 48 -0.72 11.84 4.40
CA THR A 48 0.25 10.83 3.98
C THR A 48 1.01 11.27 2.73
N LYS A 49 2.31 11.56 2.90
CA LYS A 49 3.22 11.79 1.78
C LYS A 49 3.57 10.46 1.13
N VAL A 50 2.93 10.13 -0.01
CA VAL A 50 3.02 8.82 -0.70
C VAL A 50 4.44 8.30 -0.84
N GLN A 51 5.41 9.11 -1.30
CA GLN A 51 6.78 8.63 -1.50
C GLN A 51 7.50 8.30 -0.18
N ALA A 52 7.32 9.13 0.84
CA ALA A 52 7.89 8.87 2.17
C ALA A 52 7.24 7.65 2.82
N PHE A 53 5.93 7.50 2.67
CA PHE A 53 5.20 6.33 3.15
C PHE A 53 5.64 5.05 2.42
N LYS A 54 5.81 5.08 1.10
CA LYS A 54 6.32 3.94 0.32
C LYS A 54 7.70 3.50 0.81
N ALA A 55 8.63 4.44 1.03
CA ALA A 55 9.97 4.14 1.53
C ALA A 55 9.95 3.57 2.96
N TYR A 56 9.11 4.14 3.83
CA TYR A 56 8.86 3.60 5.16
C TYR A 56 8.32 2.17 5.10
N LEU A 57 7.26 1.96 4.34
CA LEU A 57 6.58 0.67 4.23
C LEU A 57 7.54 -0.38 3.66
N ARG A 58 8.36 -0.03 2.67
CA ARG A 58 9.42 -0.91 2.15
C ARG A 58 10.39 -1.38 3.24
N THR A 59 10.81 -0.47 4.12
CA THR A 59 11.68 -0.82 5.25
C THR A 59 10.94 -1.69 6.26
N TYR A 60 9.67 -1.37 6.55
CA TYR A 60 8.86 -2.13 7.48
C TYR A 60 8.66 -3.58 7.01
N VAL A 61 8.20 -3.79 5.77
CA VAL A 61 7.84 -5.13 5.29
C VAL A 61 9.05 -6.04 5.24
N ARG A 62 10.21 -5.54 4.82
CA ARG A 62 11.46 -6.32 4.81
C ARG A 62 11.97 -6.69 6.20
N LYS A 63 11.61 -5.91 7.22
CA LYS A 63 12.04 -6.14 8.60
C LYS A 63 11.11 -7.09 9.35
N HIS A 64 9.81 -7.10 9.02
CA HIS A 64 8.80 -7.76 9.84
C HIS A 64 8.07 -8.91 9.13
N LEU A 65 8.09 -8.99 7.80
CA LEU A 65 7.41 -10.03 7.04
C LEU A 65 8.38 -11.11 6.55
N ASP A 66 7.83 -12.28 6.27
CA ASP A 66 8.60 -13.41 5.74
C ASP A 66 8.97 -13.15 4.28
N SER A 67 10.10 -13.70 3.81
CA SER A 67 10.55 -13.51 2.42
C SER A 67 9.63 -14.16 1.37
N GLN A 68 8.73 -15.04 1.80
CA GLN A 68 7.69 -15.65 0.97
C GLN A 68 6.40 -14.81 0.91
N ASP A 69 6.23 -13.86 1.83
CA ASP A 69 5.11 -12.93 1.80
C ASP A 69 5.26 -11.98 0.61
N THR A 70 4.13 -11.44 0.14
CA THR A 70 4.11 -10.49 -0.97
C THR A 70 3.43 -9.22 -0.54
N VAL A 71 4.04 -8.07 -0.87
CA VAL A 71 3.44 -6.75 -0.71
C VAL A 71 3.68 -5.92 -1.96
N LEU A 72 2.61 -5.58 -2.66
CA LEU A 72 2.61 -4.72 -3.84
C LEU A 72 2.08 -3.34 -3.47
N PHE A 73 2.80 -2.31 -3.89
CA PHE A 73 2.40 -0.91 -3.74
C PHE A 73 2.06 -0.35 -5.13
N VAL A 74 0.80 0.03 -5.33
CA VAL A 74 0.28 0.53 -6.61
C VAL A 74 -0.08 2.00 -6.46
N GLU A 75 0.60 2.87 -7.20
CA GLU A 75 0.37 4.31 -7.21
C GLU A 75 -0.47 4.72 -8.41
N SER A 76 -1.56 5.44 -8.17
CA SER A 76 -2.32 6.08 -9.24
C SER A 76 -1.70 7.42 -9.62
N ARG A 77 -1.45 7.60 -10.92
CA ARG A 77 -1.14 8.88 -11.53
C ARG A 77 -2.40 9.38 -12.23
N MET A 78 -2.75 10.63 -11.98
CA MET A 78 -3.93 11.28 -12.56
C MET A 78 -3.49 12.56 -13.26
N ASN A 79 -4.21 12.92 -14.33
CA ASN A 79 -4.08 14.25 -14.94
C ASN A 79 -4.78 15.32 -14.08
N GLU A 80 -4.71 16.57 -14.51
CA GLU A 80 -5.36 17.70 -13.83
C GLU A 80 -6.89 17.54 -13.70
N GLU A 81 -7.50 16.83 -14.64
CA GLU A 81 -8.93 16.50 -14.66
C GLU A 81 -9.29 15.32 -13.75
N ARG A 82 -8.34 14.84 -12.91
CA ARG A 82 -8.51 13.68 -12.01
C ARG A 82 -8.90 12.38 -12.70
N THR A 83 -8.51 12.26 -13.97
CA THR A 83 -8.61 11.02 -14.73
C THR A 83 -7.33 10.21 -14.55
N LEU A 84 -7.47 8.92 -14.23
CA LEU A 84 -6.35 8.00 -14.13
C LEU A 84 -5.60 7.92 -15.47
N THR A 85 -4.31 8.22 -15.46
CA THR A 85 -3.45 8.14 -16.65
C THR A 85 -2.55 6.92 -16.65
N THR A 86 -2.05 6.53 -15.47
CA THR A 86 -1.23 5.32 -15.32
C THR A 86 -1.25 4.79 -13.89
N MET A 87 -0.89 3.53 -13.72
CA MET A 87 -0.64 2.89 -12.44
C MET A 87 0.82 2.40 -12.39
N LEU A 88 1.53 2.77 -11.34
CA LEU A 88 2.90 2.32 -11.09
C LEU A 88 2.87 1.28 -9.97
N GLN A 89 3.25 0.04 -10.28
CA GLN A 89 3.35 -1.03 -9.31
C GLN A 89 4.80 -1.18 -8.85
N THR A 90 5.00 -1.41 -7.55
CA THR A 90 6.30 -1.75 -6.97
C THR A 90 6.14 -2.91 -6.00
N ASN A 91 6.96 -3.95 -6.16
CA ASN A 91 7.06 -5.03 -5.17
C ASN A 91 7.97 -4.55 -4.03
N LEU A 92 7.40 -4.36 -2.84
CA LEU A 92 8.15 -3.85 -1.69
C LEU A 92 9.09 -4.90 -1.07
N MET A 93 8.87 -6.19 -1.38
CA MET A 93 9.72 -7.30 -0.93
C MET A 93 10.97 -7.46 -1.82
N SER A 94 10.93 -7.02 -3.08
CA SER A 94 12.07 -7.11 -4.01
C SER A 94 13.18 -6.13 -3.64
N GLU A 95 14.45 -6.51 -3.80
CA GLU A 95 15.61 -5.61 -3.69
C GLU A 95 15.69 -4.59 -4.84
N GLU A 96 15.12 -4.91 -5.99
CA GLU A 96 15.14 -4.09 -7.20
C GLU A 96 14.02 -3.02 -7.21
N GLU A 97 14.25 -1.90 -7.90
CA GLU A 97 13.25 -0.84 -8.18
C GLU A 97 12.68 -0.93 -9.59
#